data_AF-A0A1Z9C3T0-F1
#
_entry.id   AF-A0A1Z9C3T0-F1
#
_cell.length_a   1.000
_cell.length_b   1.000
_cell.length_c   1.000
_cell.angle_alpha   90.00
_cell.angle_beta   90.00
_cell.angle_gamma   90.00
#
_symmetry.space_group_name_H-M   'P 1'
#
loop_
_entity.id
_entity.type
_entity.pdbx_description
1 polymer ?
#
loop_
_entity_poly.entity_id
_entity_poly.type
_entity_poly.pdbx_seq_one_letter_code
_entity_poly.pdbx_strand_id
1 'polypeptide(L)'
;MLNMSKTKKTETKQTEESRTMLVGYVRRSNAGGAIKLSINTASFADCETYETSDGESYVPLVVSMAALQRVIAGERAVTTVSQLLD
;
A
#
# COMPACT_ATOMS: atom_id res chain seq x y z
N MET A 1 -26.84 41.07 -30.19
CA MET A 1 -25.86 40.53 -29.23
C MET A 1 -26.57 39.46 -28.40
N LEU A 2 -26.23 38.19 -28.60
CA LEU A 2 -26.68 37.10 -27.71
C LEU A 2 -25.42 36.31 -27.34
N ASN A 3 -24.97 36.44 -26.10
CA ASN A 3 -23.81 35.69 -25.61
C ASN A 3 -24.32 34.62 -24.65
N MET A 4 -24.52 33.40 -25.15
CA MET A 4 -24.91 32.24 -24.35
C MET A 4 -23.69 31.66 -23.66
N SER A 5 -23.65 31.80 -22.35
CA SER A 5 -22.66 31.20 -21.45
C SER A 5 -22.75 29.66 -21.53
N LYS A 6 -21.74 29.02 -22.11
CA LYS A 6 -21.55 27.56 -22.00
C LYS A 6 -21.01 27.24 -20.62
N THR A 7 -21.88 26.76 -19.73
CA THR A 7 -21.49 26.20 -18.44
C THR A 7 -20.68 24.92 -18.68
N LYS A 8 -19.37 24.97 -18.46
CA LYS A 8 -18.52 23.78 -18.38
C LYS A 8 -18.95 22.97 -17.16
N LYS A 9 -19.58 21.82 -17.38
CA LYS A 9 -19.65 20.76 -16.36
C LYS A 9 -18.22 20.25 -16.16
N THR A 10 -17.61 20.61 -15.04
CA THR A 10 -16.41 19.94 -14.56
C THR A 10 -16.86 18.58 -14.04
N GLU A 11 -16.64 17.53 -14.83
CA GLU A 11 -16.71 16.16 -14.35
C GLU A 11 -15.61 16.00 -13.31
N THR A 12 -15.99 16.04 -12.04
CA THR A 12 -15.18 15.54 -10.94
C THR A 12 -15.00 14.05 -11.17
N LYS A 13 -13.84 13.67 -11.73
CA LYS A 13 -13.36 12.29 -11.64
C LYS A 13 -13.34 11.93 -10.16
N GLN A 14 -14.28 11.10 -9.72
CA GLN A 14 -14.19 10.41 -8.45
C GLN A 14 -12.87 9.65 -8.51
N THR A 15 -11.89 10.12 -7.75
CA THR A 15 -10.70 9.32 -7.48
C THR A 15 -11.22 8.19 -6.61
N GLU A 16 -11.31 6.98 -7.15
CA GLU A 16 -11.55 5.80 -6.32
C GLU A 16 -10.43 5.79 -5.28
N GLU A 17 -10.78 6.10 -4.02
CA GLU A 17 -9.85 6.02 -2.92
C GLU A 17 -9.53 4.55 -2.71
N SER A 18 -8.43 4.08 -3.31
CA SER A 18 -7.90 2.74 -3.06
C SER A 18 -7.78 2.53 -1.56
N ARG A 19 -8.57 1.63 -1.01
CA ARG A 19 -8.56 1.36 0.42
C ARG A 19 -7.30 0.57 0.75
N THR A 20 -6.78 0.74 1.96
CA THR A 20 -5.59 -0.02 2.39
C THR A 20 -5.89 -0.74 3.68
N MET A 21 -5.48 -2.01 3.75
CA MET A 21 -5.52 -2.79 4.98
C MET A 21 -4.12 -2.90 5.55
N LEU A 22 -3.95 -2.53 6.83
CA LEU A 22 -2.68 -2.72 7.54
C LEU A 22 -2.49 -4.21 7.86
N VAL A 23 -1.37 -4.78 7.41
CA VAL A 23 -1.07 -6.22 7.55
C VAL A 23 0.19 -6.46 8.38
N GLY A 24 1.11 -5.50 8.44
CA GLY A 24 2.35 -5.70 9.15
C GLY A 24 3.25 -4.47 9.23
N TYR A 25 4.50 -4.71 9.60
CA TYR A 25 5.49 -3.69 9.83
C TYR A 25 6.87 -4.09 9.32
N VAL A 26 7.64 -3.07 8.98
CA VAL A 26 9.04 -3.14 8.55
C VAL A 26 9.90 -2.30 9.48
N ARG A 27 10.98 -2.86 10.02
CA ARG A 27 11.96 -2.14 10.85
C ARG A 27 13.39 -2.56 10.54
N ARG A 28 14.38 -1.76 10.93
CA ARG A 28 15.79 -2.19 10.89
C ARG A 28 16.05 -3.36 11.83
N SER A 29 16.91 -4.28 11.40
CA SER A 29 17.47 -5.30 12.30
C SER A 29 18.58 -4.68 13.16
N ASN A 30 18.59 -5.03 14.44
CA ASN A 30 19.62 -4.60 15.39
C ASN A 30 21.02 -5.13 15.03
N ALA A 31 21.10 -6.20 14.24
CA ALA A 31 22.36 -6.81 13.80
C ALA A 31 23.02 -6.09 12.60
N GLY A 32 22.45 -4.97 12.14
CA GLY A 32 23.09 -4.07 11.16
C GLY A 32 23.39 -4.74 9.82
N GLY A 33 22.37 -4.89 8.96
CA GLY A 33 22.56 -5.47 7.63
C GLY A 33 21.29 -6.02 7.00
N ALA A 34 20.19 -6.06 7.75
CA ALA A 34 18.91 -6.54 7.27
C ALA A 34 17.75 -5.67 7.75
N ILE A 35 16.64 -5.83 7.06
CA ILE A 35 15.32 -5.33 7.45
C ILE A 35 14.53 -6.51 8.03
N LYS A 36 13.86 -6.29 9.16
CA LYS A 36 12.88 -7.22 9.72
C LYS A 36 11.51 -6.87 9.18
N LEU A 37 10.86 -7.86 8.56
CA LEU A 37 9.46 -7.84 8.18
C LEU A 37 8.68 -8.63 9.23
N SER A 38 7.58 -8.07 9.72
CA SER A 38 6.70 -8.73 10.68
C SER A 38 5.26 -8.60 10.20
N ILE A 39 4.64 -9.75 9.95
CA ILE A 39 3.28 -9.85 9.43
C ILE A 39 2.35 -10.26 10.58
N ASN A 40 1.24 -9.57 10.73
CA ASN A 40 0.20 -9.96 11.66
C ASN A 40 -0.53 -11.18 11.08
N THR A 41 -0.51 -12.30 11.79
CA THR A 41 -1.07 -13.57 11.29
C THR A 41 -2.58 -13.52 11.12
N ALA A 42 -3.30 -12.74 11.94
CA ALA A 42 -4.75 -12.58 11.78
C ALA A 42 -5.05 -11.73 10.55
N SER A 43 -4.41 -10.57 10.40
CA SER A 43 -4.60 -9.71 9.22
C SER A 43 -4.18 -10.38 7.92
N PHE A 44 -3.18 -11.27 7.96
CA PHE A 44 -2.74 -12.05 6.80
C PHE A 44 -3.76 -13.11 6.38
N ALA A 45 -4.50 -13.69 7.34
CA ALA A 45 -5.57 -14.64 7.03
C ALA A 45 -6.77 -13.96 6.32
N ASP A 46 -6.95 -12.67 6.56
CA ASP A 46 -8.02 -11.86 5.95
C ASP A 46 -7.59 -11.22 4.62
N CYS A 47 -6.35 -11.46 4.16
CA CYS A 47 -5.86 -10.85 2.92
C CYS A 47 -6.50 -11.48 1.66
N GLU A 48 -6.76 -10.64 0.67
CA GLU A 48 -7.11 -11.10 -0.68
C GLU A 48 -5.93 -11.86 -1.29
N THR A 49 -6.22 -12.89 -2.06
CA THR A 49 -5.21 -13.71 -2.76
C THR A 49 -5.47 -13.69 -4.26
N TYR A 50 -4.41 -13.81 -5.05
CA TYR A 50 -4.51 -14.17 -6.47
C TYR A 50 -3.84 -15.51 -6.72
N GLU A 51 -4.33 -16.24 -7.73
CA GLU A 51 -3.72 -17.48 -8.19
C GLU A 51 -2.94 -17.22 -9.47
N THR A 52 -1.74 -17.77 -9.56
CA THR A 52 -0.93 -17.78 -10.78
C THR A 52 -1.37 -18.92 -11.71
N SER A 53 -0.96 -18.86 -12.98
CA SER A 53 -1.34 -19.86 -13.99
C SER A 53 -0.86 -21.29 -13.70
N ASP A 54 0.14 -21.44 -12.82
CA ASP A 54 0.68 -22.70 -12.32
C ASP A 54 -0.01 -23.19 -11.02
N GLY A 55 -1.03 -22.48 -10.54
CA GLY A 55 -1.88 -22.89 -9.41
C GLY A 55 -1.36 -22.47 -8.04
N GLU A 56 -0.35 -21.61 -7.96
CA GLU A 56 0.13 -21.08 -6.68
C GLU A 56 -0.67 -19.85 -6.25
N SER A 57 -1.03 -19.78 -4.96
CA SER A 57 -1.77 -18.65 -4.38
C SER A 57 -0.82 -17.68 -3.68
N TYR A 58 -1.00 -16.38 -3.93
CA TYR A 58 -0.16 -15.31 -3.39
C TYR A 58 -0.99 -14.23 -2.73
N VAL A 59 -0.45 -13.63 -1.67
CA VAL A 59 -0.98 -12.43 -1.01
C VAL A 59 -0.18 -11.20 -1.45
N PRO A 60 -0.77 -10.25 -2.20
CA PRO A 60 -0.08 -9.04 -2.63
C PRO A 60 0.02 -8.02 -1.48
N LEU A 61 1.25 -7.74 -1.03
CA LEU A 61 1.55 -6.75 0.01
C LEU A 61 2.44 -5.62 -0.53
N VAL A 62 2.20 -4.41 -0.04
CA VAL A 62 2.94 -3.20 -0.41
C VAL A 62 3.53 -2.50 0.81
N VAL A 63 4.67 -1.85 0.58
CA VAL A 63 5.33 -0.92 1.51
C VAL A 63 5.66 0.35 0.74
N SER A 64 5.38 1.51 1.33
CA SER A 64 5.81 2.79 0.73
C SER A 64 7.34 2.84 0.60
N MET A 65 7.83 3.01 -0.63
CA MET A 65 9.26 3.14 -0.92
C MET A 65 9.91 4.29 -0.13
N ALA A 66 9.27 5.45 -0.10
CA ALA A 66 9.76 6.60 0.64
C ALA A 66 9.85 6.32 2.15
N ALA A 67 8.86 5.63 2.72
CA ALA A 67 8.87 5.28 4.13
C ALA A 67 9.93 4.20 4.45
N LEU A 68 10.12 3.23 3.56
CA LEU A 68 11.15 2.20 3.67
C LEU A 68 12.56 2.81 3.64
N GLN A 69 12.81 3.76 2.74
CA GLN A 69 14.09 4.48 2.66
C GLN A 69 14.42 5.19 3.97
N ARG A 70 13.44 5.87 4.58
CA ARG A 70 13.63 6.50 5.91
C ARG A 70 13.93 5.48 7.00
N VAL A 71 13.33 4.27 6.92
CA VAL A 71 13.67 3.18 7.85
C VAL A 71 15.10 2.71 7.65
N ILE A 72 15.53 2.49 6.42
CA ILE A 72 16.90 2.08 6.09
C ILE A 72 17.92 3.13 6.56
N ALA A 73 17.65 4.40 6.29
CA ALA A 73 18.49 5.53 6.71
C ALA A 73 18.57 5.70 8.25
N GLY A 74 17.68 5.06 9.00
CA GLY A 74 17.59 5.21 10.45
C GLY A 74 16.85 6.49 10.90
N GLU A 75 16.28 7.23 9.96
CA GLU A 75 15.43 8.41 10.22
C GLU A 75 14.08 8.02 10.81
N ARG A 76 13.64 6.78 10.56
CA ARG A 76 12.39 6.22 11.06
C ARG A 76 12.63 4.82 11.64
N ALA A 77 12.08 4.54 12.82
CA ALA A 77 12.28 3.22 13.45
C ALA A 77 11.52 2.09 12.72
N VAL A 78 10.32 2.38 12.23
CA VAL A 78 9.38 1.39 11.68
C VAL A 78 8.45 2.01 10.63
N THR A 79 8.09 1.26 9.60
CA THR A 79 7.03 1.60 8.63
C THR A 79 6.03 0.44 8.51
N THR A 80 4.90 0.66 7.84
CA THR A 80 3.82 -0.32 7.67
C THR A 80 3.98 -1.15 6.40
N VAL A 81 3.36 -2.33 6.42
CA VAL A 81 3.10 -3.22 5.29
C VAL A 81 1.59 -3.34 5.20
N SER A 82 1.06 -3.24 4.00
CA SER A 82 -0.39 -3.19 3.79
C SER A 82 -0.78 -3.89 2.50
N GLN A 83 -2.01 -4.35 2.41
CA GLN A 83 -2.63 -4.74 1.14
C GLN A 83 -3.40 -3.55 0.58
N LEU A 84 -3.29 -3.32 -0.72
CA LEU A 84 -4.21 -2.43 -1.43
C LEU A 84 -5.47 -3.23 -1.71
N LEU A 85 -6.62 -2.66 -1.34
CA LEU A 85 -7.93 -3.23 -1.60
C LEU A 85 -8.54 -2.47 -2.78
N ASP A 86 -9.17 -3.22 -3.67
CA ASP A 86 -9.91 -2.69 -4.83
C ASP A 86 -11.34 -2.27 -4.46
#